data_AF-A0A2W5UYW1-F1
#
_entry.id   AF-A0A2W5UYW1-F1
#
_cell.length_a   1.000
_cell.length_b   1.000
_cell.length_c   1.000
_cell.angle_alpha   90.00
_cell.angle_beta   90.00
_cell.angle_gamma   90.00
#
_symmetry.space_group_name_H-M   'P 1'
#
loop_
_entity.id
_entity.type
_entity.pdbx_description
1 polymer ?
#
loop_
_entity_poly.entity_id
_entity_poly.type
_entity_poly.pdbx_seq_one_letter_code
_entity_poly.pdbx_strand_id
1 'polypeptide(L)'
;ITMMRKVAGMLSGGLFNVRLSGHGIVAITSHYEPLTLPVNAQTGPVFTDPNATVAWSGGLTPEIITDISLGTLLGRGSGESVQLRFAGEGWVVVQPYEELALQPRQ
;
A
#
# COMPACT_ATOMS: atom_id res chain seq x y z
N ILE A 1 -7.93 -10.95 14.42
CA ILE A 1 -7.60 -9.62 13.83
C ILE A 1 -6.42 -9.07 14.62
N THR A 2 -5.27 -8.86 13.97
CA THR A 2 -4.08 -8.31 14.65
C THR A 2 -3.70 -6.99 13.99
N MET A 3 -3.64 -5.92 14.77
CA MET A 3 -3.13 -4.63 14.32
C MET A 3 -1.60 -4.68 14.19
N MET A 4 -1.09 -4.38 13.01
CA MET A 4 0.33 -4.30 12.73
C MET A 4 0.75 -2.82 12.79
N ARG A 5 1.48 -2.45 13.84
CA ARG A 5 2.15 -1.15 13.92
C ARG A 5 3.54 -1.28 13.31
N LYS A 6 3.75 -0.75 12.11
CA LYS A 6 5.11 -0.51 11.61
C LYS A 6 5.52 0.89 12.01
N VAL A 7 6.63 1.03 12.75
CA VAL A 7 7.17 2.33 13.20
C VAL A 7 7.42 3.27 12.00
N ALA A 8 7.77 2.72 10.84
CA ALA A 8 7.90 3.47 9.59
C ALA A 8 6.58 4.08 9.05
N GLY A 9 5.42 3.49 9.37
CA GLY A 9 4.10 3.99 8.94
C GLY A 9 3.58 5.19 9.72
N MET A 10 4.19 5.52 10.88
CA MET A 10 3.87 6.74 11.61
C MET A 10 4.51 7.99 11.00
N LEU A 11 5.64 7.85 10.30
CA LEU A 11 6.32 8.96 9.65
C LEU A 11 5.64 9.38 8.34
N SER A 12 4.84 8.49 7.74
CA SER A 12 4.11 8.71 6.49
C SER A 12 2.60 8.99 6.68
N GLY A 13 2.16 9.40 7.87
CA GLY A 13 0.76 9.79 8.09
C GLY A 13 -0.21 8.69 8.53
N GLY A 14 0.26 7.53 9.01
CA GLY A 14 -0.57 6.57 9.74
C GLY A 14 -0.98 5.32 8.95
N LEU A 15 -0.02 4.62 8.34
CA LEU A 15 -0.27 3.30 7.74
C LEU A 15 -0.49 2.24 8.84
N PHE A 16 -1.76 1.94 9.13
CA PHE A 16 -2.15 0.82 10.00
C PHE A 16 -2.53 -0.38 9.13
N ASN A 17 -1.73 -1.45 9.19
CA ASN A 17 -2.05 -2.69 8.49
C ASN A 17 -2.77 -3.65 9.43
N VAL A 18 -3.81 -4.33 8.95
CA VAL A 18 -4.56 -5.33 9.71
C VAL A 18 -4.29 -6.71 9.13
N ARG A 19 -3.84 -7.64 9.97
CA ARG A 19 -3.76 -9.06 9.58
C ARG A 19 -5.02 -9.80 10.00
N LEU A 20 -5.69 -10.40 9.03
CA LEU A 20 -6.83 -11.29 9.20
C LEU A 20 -6.36 -12.74 9.01
N SER A 21 -6.75 -13.65 9.91
CA SER A 21 -6.42 -15.07 9.86
C SER A 21 -7.53 -15.89 10.52
N GLY A 22 -7.76 -17.11 10.04
CA GLY A 22 -8.86 -17.99 10.47
C GLY A 22 -9.61 -18.55 9.26
N HIS A 23 -10.74 -19.20 9.51
CA HIS A 23 -11.62 -19.72 8.47
C HIS A 23 -12.94 -18.94 8.50
N GLY A 24 -13.36 -18.44 7.34
CA GLY A 24 -14.57 -17.63 7.22
C GLY A 24 -14.51 -16.73 5.99
N ILE A 25 -15.47 -15.81 5.91
CA ILE A 25 -15.60 -14.83 4.82
C ILE A 25 -15.27 -13.45 5.38
N VAL A 26 -14.50 -12.67 4.61
CA VAL A 26 -14.23 -11.25 4.87
C VAL A 26 -14.78 -10.46 3.69
N ALA A 27 -15.52 -9.40 3.98
CA ALA A 27 -15.94 -8.41 2.99
C ALA A 27 -15.08 -7.15 3.15
N ILE A 28 -14.51 -6.67 2.05
CA ILE A 28 -13.74 -5.43 1.97
C ILE A 28 -14.39 -4.56 0.90
N THR A 29 -14.63 -3.29 1.21
CA THR A 29 -15.17 -2.31 0.26
C THR A 29 -14.02 -1.52 -0.35
N SER A 30 -14.08 -1.31 -1.67
CA SER A 30 -13.17 -0.43 -2.41
C SER A 30 -13.93 0.71 -3.05
N HIS A 31 -13.23 1.79 -3.37
CA HIS A 31 -13.72 2.78 -4.31
C HIS A 31 -13.68 2.17 -5.71
N TYR A 32 -14.84 2.15 -6.40
CA TYR A 32 -15.00 1.57 -7.73
C TYR A 32 -14.58 0.08 -7.82
N GLU A 33 -14.42 -0.42 -9.05
CA GLU A 33 -13.99 -1.79 -9.34
C GLU A 33 -12.51 -1.96 -8.99
N PRO A 34 -12.16 -2.85 -8.04
CA PRO A 34 -10.78 -3.06 -7.64
C PRO A 34 -10.02 -3.90 -8.67
N LEU A 35 -8.71 -3.67 -8.78
CA LEU A 35 -7.80 -4.47 -9.62
C LEU A 35 -6.97 -5.43 -8.76
N THR A 36 -6.97 -6.71 -9.13
CA THR A 36 -6.11 -7.73 -8.49
C THR A 36 -4.87 -7.98 -9.33
N LEU A 37 -3.70 -7.78 -8.74
CA LEU A 37 -2.40 -7.95 -9.37
C LEU A 37 -1.69 -9.19 -8.79
N PRO A 38 -1.32 -10.18 -9.63
CA PRO A 38 -0.56 -11.34 -9.17
C PRO A 38 0.90 -10.97 -8.88
N VAL A 39 1.43 -11.49 -7.77
CA VAL A 39 2.84 -11.39 -7.38
C VAL A 39 3.42 -12.79 -7.42
N ASN A 40 4.28 -13.06 -8.38
CA ASN A 40 4.96 -14.35 -8.51
C ASN A 40 6.26 -14.20 -9.32
N ALA A 41 6.98 -15.31 -9.50
CA ALA A 41 8.24 -15.33 -10.24
C ALA A 41 8.10 -14.92 -11.72
N GLN A 42 6.91 -15.09 -12.32
CA GLN A 42 6.65 -14.79 -13.72
C GLN A 42 6.34 -13.30 -13.93
N THR A 43 5.57 -12.69 -13.02
CA THR A 43 5.20 -11.27 -13.10
C THR A 43 6.17 -10.34 -12.40
N GLY A 44 6.97 -10.87 -11.46
CA GLY A 44 7.91 -10.09 -10.66
C GLY A 44 7.22 -9.35 -9.50
N PRO A 45 7.95 -8.42 -8.85
CA PRO A 45 7.41 -7.63 -7.76
C PRO A 45 6.38 -6.60 -8.26
N VAL A 46 5.39 -6.31 -7.41
CA VAL A 46 4.36 -5.30 -7.67
C VAL A 46 4.62 -4.08 -6.78
N PHE A 47 4.47 -2.89 -7.36
CA PHE A 47 4.63 -1.61 -6.68
C PHE A 47 3.31 -0.86 -6.70
N THR A 48 2.89 -0.33 -5.55
CA THR A 48 1.61 0.37 -5.41
C THR A 48 1.74 1.62 -4.55
N ASP A 49 0.82 2.56 -4.72
CA ASP A 49 0.65 3.67 -3.79
C ASP A 49 0.05 3.15 -2.46
N PRO A 50 0.61 3.53 -1.29
CA PRO A 50 0.04 3.16 0.00
C PRO A 50 -1.44 3.56 0.19
N ASN A 51 -1.89 4.66 -0.42
CA ASN A 51 -3.27 5.18 -0.32
C ASN A 51 -4.25 4.49 -1.29
N ALA A 52 -3.76 3.75 -2.27
CA ALA A 52 -4.57 2.99 -3.23
C ALA A 52 -4.58 1.47 -2.94
N THR A 53 -3.75 1.00 -2.00
CA THR A 53 -3.63 -0.42 -1.67
C THR A 53 -4.73 -0.85 -0.70
N VAL A 54 -5.57 -1.81 -1.09
CA VAL A 54 -6.73 -2.25 -0.30
C VAL A 54 -6.44 -3.52 0.50
N ALA A 55 -5.80 -4.52 -0.13
CA ALA A 55 -5.52 -5.81 0.50
C ALA A 55 -4.37 -6.54 -0.20
N TRP A 56 -3.74 -7.50 0.47
CA TRP A 56 -2.75 -8.38 -0.13
C TRP A 56 -2.72 -9.74 0.58
N SER A 57 -2.09 -10.72 -0.07
CA SER A 57 -1.86 -12.05 0.49
C SER A 57 -1.05 -11.99 1.78
N GLY A 58 -1.51 -12.65 2.86
CA GLY A 58 -0.88 -12.60 4.18
C GLY A 58 0.55 -13.18 4.27
N GLY A 59 1.03 -13.85 3.21
CA GLY A 59 2.42 -14.28 3.08
C GLY A 59 3.37 -13.22 2.51
N LEU A 60 2.84 -12.17 1.89
CA LEU A 60 3.63 -11.05 1.38
C LEU A 60 3.96 -10.06 2.50
N THR A 61 5.21 -9.61 2.54
CA THR A 61 5.65 -8.56 3.46
C THR A 61 5.93 -7.29 2.68
N PRO A 62 5.04 -6.27 2.72
CA PRO A 62 5.27 -5.03 2.00
C PRO A 62 6.49 -4.29 2.55
N GLU A 63 7.39 -3.91 1.65
CA GLU A 63 8.52 -3.03 1.90
C GLU A 63 8.16 -1.60 1.46
N ILE A 64 8.51 -0.61 2.28
CA ILE A 64 8.31 0.80 1.92
C ILE A 64 9.53 1.25 1.12
N ILE A 65 9.29 1.74 -0.09
CA ILE A 65 10.30 2.34 -0.96
C ILE A 65 10.04 3.84 -1.00
N THR A 66 11.08 4.63 -0.73
CA THR A 66 11.06 6.08 -0.86
C THR A 66 12.03 6.48 -1.96
N ASP A 67 11.53 7.02 -3.07
CA ASP A 67 12.41 7.63 -4.07
C ASP A 67 12.89 8.97 -3.57
N ILE A 68 14.01 8.98 -2.85
CA ILE A 68 14.76 10.20 -2.55
C ILE A 68 15.56 10.52 -3.82
N SER A 69 14.90 10.99 -4.87
CA SER A 69 15.62 11.49 -6.03
C SER A 69 16.21 12.85 -5.66
N LEU A 70 17.53 12.91 -5.46
CA LEU A 70 18.33 14.13 -5.32
C LEU A 70 18.28 15.07 -6.56
N GLY A 71 17.37 14.83 -7.51
CA GLY A 71 17.22 15.57 -8.76
C GLY A 71 15.98 16.45 -8.88
N THR A 72 15.01 16.39 -7.96
CA THR A 72 13.73 17.14 -8.07
C THR A 72 13.68 18.40 -7.23
N LEU A 73 14.68 19.27 -7.40
CA LEU A 73 14.64 20.67 -6.94
C LEU A 73 13.99 21.63 -7.94
N LEU A 74 13.21 21.14 -8.91
CA LEU A 74 12.50 21.97 -9.88
C LEU A 74 11.07 21.48 -10.12
N GLY A 75 10.14 22.01 -9.32
CA GLY A 75 8.82 22.38 -9.79
C GLY A 75 7.75 21.28 -9.81
N ARG A 76 7.18 20.99 -8.63
CA ARG A 76 5.74 20.83 -8.30
C ARG A 76 5.59 19.80 -7.17
N GLY A 77 5.30 20.28 -5.95
CA GLY A 77 4.72 19.49 -4.86
C GLY A 77 5.58 18.38 -4.26
N SER A 78 6.33 18.71 -3.20
CA SER A 78 6.91 17.82 -2.18
C SER A 78 7.88 16.68 -2.54
N GLY A 79 8.01 16.20 -3.78
CA GLY A 79 9.16 15.41 -4.25
C GLY A 79 9.48 14.05 -3.59
N GLU A 80 8.67 13.57 -2.63
CA GLU A 80 8.85 12.26 -1.96
C GLU A 80 7.73 11.30 -2.40
N SER A 81 8.00 10.38 -3.32
CA SER A 81 7.06 9.29 -3.62
C SER A 81 7.33 8.10 -2.69
N VAL A 82 6.35 7.80 -1.85
CA VAL A 82 6.34 6.60 -1.00
C VAL A 82 5.57 5.51 -1.75
N GLN A 83 6.18 4.35 -1.96
CA GLN A 83 5.57 3.20 -2.62
C GLN A 83 5.66 1.97 -1.72
N LEU A 84 4.71 1.04 -1.87
CA LEU A 84 4.79 -0.29 -1.30
C LEU A 84 5.28 -1.26 -2.36
N ARG A 85 6.34 -2.02 -2.06
CA ARG A 85 6.85 -3.10 -2.89
C ARG A 85 6.45 -4.45 -2.31
N PHE A 86 5.83 -5.28 -3.14
CA PHE A 86 5.42 -6.64 -2.82
C PHE A 86 6.23 -7.63 -3.65
N ALA A 87 6.91 -8.56 -2.97
CA ALA A 87 7.67 -9.63 -3.60
C ALA A 87 7.35 -10.97 -2.90
N GLY A 88 7.37 -12.07 -3.66
CA GLY A 88 7.03 -13.40 -3.18
C GLY A 88 5.99 -14.09 -4.06
N GLU A 89 5.07 -14.82 -3.43
CA GLU A 89 3.97 -15.54 -4.07
C GLU A 89 2.65 -15.09 -3.45
N GLY A 90 1.70 -14.64 -4.27
CA GLY A 90 0.39 -14.18 -3.83
C GLY A 90 -0.21 -13.12 -4.75
N TRP A 91 -0.96 -12.19 -4.16
CA TRP A 91 -1.69 -11.13 -4.87
C TRP A 91 -1.76 -9.84 -4.05
N VAL A 92 -1.98 -8.74 -4.75
CA VAL A 92 -2.27 -7.41 -4.21
C VAL A 92 -3.53 -6.87 -4.88
N VAL A 93 -4.42 -6.26 -4.10
CA VAL A 93 -5.63 -5.59 -4.59
C VAL A 93 -5.45 -4.09 -4.42
N VAL A 94 -5.66 -3.36 -5.50
CA VAL A 94 -5.64 -1.89 -5.53
C VAL A 94 -7.00 -1.35 -5.96
N GLN A 95 -7.34 -0.17 -5.46
CA GLN A 95 -8.51 0.58 -5.93
C GLN A 95 -8.08 1.69 -6.90
N PRO A 96 -8.88 2.01 -7.93
CA PRO A 96 -8.62 3.13 -8.84
C PRO A 96 -9.05 4.47 -8.21
N TYR A 97 -8.55 4.75 -7.01
CA TYR A 97 -8.78 6.00 -6.26
C TYR A 97 -7.67 6.19 -5.21
N GLU A 98 -7.05 7.37 -5.19
CA GLU A 98 -6.10 7.74 -4.15
C GLU A 98 -6.86 8.40 -3.00
N GLU A 99 -6.80 7.79 -1.81
CA GLU A 99 -7.33 8.45 -0.63
C GLU A 99 -6.47 9.68 -0.33
N LEU A 100 -7.07 10.88 -0.37
CA LEU A 100 -6.38 12.07 0.08
C LEU A 100 -6.04 11.88 1.55
N ALA A 101 -4.76 11.97 1.90
CA ALA A 101 -4.32 11.94 3.29
C ALA A 101 -5.22 12.88 4.10
N LEU A 102 -5.87 12.34 5.15
CA LEU A 102 -6.79 13.05 6.02
C LEU A 102 -6.22 14.43 6.36
N GLN A 103 -6.68 15.47 5.67
CA GLN A 103 -6.39 16.84 6.08
C GLN A 103 -7.15 17.05 7.39
N PRO A 104 -6.50 17.52 8.46
CA PRO A 104 -7.22 17.94 9.65
C PRO A 104 -8.26 18.96 9.20
N ARG A 105 -9.53 18.66 9.47
CA ARG A 105 -10.62 19.62 9.24
C ARG A 105 -10.29 20.86 10.08
N GLN A 106 -10.01 21.98 9.43
CA GLN A 106 -9.84 23.29 10.08
C GLN A 106 -11.14 23.73 10.74
#